data_AF-A7S663-F1
#
_entry.id   AF-A7S663-F1
#
_cell.length_a   1.000
_cell.length_b   1.000
_cell.length_c   1.000
_cell.angle_alpha   90.00
_cell.angle_beta   90.00
_cell.angle_gamma   90.00
#
_symmetry.space_group_name_H-M   'P 1'
#
loop_
_entity.id
_entity.type
_entity.pdbx_description
1 polymer ?
#
loop_
_entity_poly.entity_id
_entity_poly.type
_entity_poly.pdbx_seq_one_letter_code
_entity_poly.pdbx_strand_id
1 'polypeptide(L)'
;MLKFLLIFVGAVQLSLILAHAPSPCQNCCAQGHDGKNGIPGIPGVHGKPGTPGKSGNDGRNGKPGAPGPKGPPGPKGSRGPKGVQGPPGTTHVNWKQCAWKKSDERDNGLIKDCVFRKRRQNTALRVQFVGTFRIHNCNTCCKRWFFTFNGAECRGPLPIDGVLYMYKGSGANLQELHRVRVIEGYCTNIHKGTIRVGFNVGNCAGYGNADAHTGWNAVSRIIVEEVPPQQT
;
A
#
# COMPACT_ATOMS: atom_id res chain seq x y z
N MET A 1 -64.41 -13.15 -8.65
CA MET A 1 -63.98 -11.73 -8.56
C MET A 1 -62.46 -11.75 -8.80
N LEU A 2 -61.88 -11.23 -9.89
CA LEU A 2 -62.26 -10.10 -10.77
C LEU A 2 -62.29 -8.78 -9.97
N LYS A 3 -61.53 -7.71 -10.28
CA LYS A 3 -60.86 -7.34 -11.56
C LYS A 3 -59.58 -6.50 -11.32
N PHE A 4 -58.59 -6.68 -12.22
CA PHE A 4 -57.60 -5.72 -12.74
C PHE A 4 -57.22 -4.45 -11.93
N LEU A 5 -55.90 -4.18 -11.86
CA LEU A 5 -55.33 -3.03 -12.57
C LEU A 5 -53.97 -3.41 -13.19
N LEU A 6 -53.57 -2.76 -14.29
CA LEU A 6 -52.45 -3.15 -15.16
C LEU A 6 -51.85 -1.90 -15.85
N ILE A 7 -50.55 -2.00 -16.19
CA ILE A 7 -49.82 -1.20 -17.20
C ILE A 7 -49.54 0.29 -16.91
N PHE A 8 -48.24 0.63 -16.92
CA PHE A 8 -47.57 1.70 -17.69
C PHE A 8 -46.06 1.45 -17.51
N VAL A 9 -45.34 0.74 -18.37
CA VAL A 9 -44.89 1.11 -19.74
C VAL A 9 -44.32 2.53 -19.79
N GLY A 10 -43.00 2.63 -19.93
CA GLY A 10 -42.23 3.88 -19.97
C GLY A 10 -40.79 3.62 -20.42
N ALA A 11 -40.61 3.30 -21.71
CA ALA A 11 -39.31 3.21 -22.38
C ALA A 11 -39.17 4.37 -23.39
N VAL A 12 -38.02 4.45 -24.10
CA VAL A 12 -37.66 5.52 -25.06
C VAL A 12 -37.27 6.81 -24.29
N GLN A 13 -36.21 7.58 -24.63
CA GLN A 13 -35.44 7.69 -25.87
C GLN A 13 -33.99 7.16 -25.79
N LEU A 14 -33.55 6.56 -26.90
CA LEU A 14 -32.15 6.51 -27.32
C LEU A 14 -31.98 7.54 -28.44
N SER A 15 -30.87 8.29 -28.49
CA SER A 15 -30.61 9.25 -29.57
C SER A 15 -29.11 9.33 -29.86
N LEU A 16 -28.70 8.79 -31.01
CA LEU A 16 -27.30 8.76 -31.44
C LEU A 16 -27.20 8.91 -32.97
N ILE A 17 -26.99 10.15 -33.42
CA ILE A 17 -26.81 10.59 -34.82
C ILE A 17 -25.90 11.84 -34.71
N LEU A 18 -24.91 12.17 -35.57
CA LEU A 18 -24.55 11.74 -36.93
C LEU A 18 -23.12 11.15 -37.02
N ALA A 19 -22.85 10.48 -38.16
CA ALA A 19 -21.51 10.06 -38.58
C ALA A 19 -20.77 11.15 -39.40
N HIS A 20 -19.47 10.96 -39.64
CA HIS A 20 -18.67 11.61 -40.69
C HIS A 20 -17.74 10.56 -41.35
N ALA A 21 -17.28 10.82 -42.58
CA ALA A 21 -16.88 9.77 -43.53
C ALA A 21 -15.36 9.55 -43.73
N PRO A 22 -14.94 8.34 -44.20
CA PRO A 22 -13.61 8.07 -44.75
C PRO A 22 -13.54 8.28 -46.28
N SER A 23 -12.33 8.44 -46.84
CA SER A 23 -12.10 8.69 -48.28
C SER A 23 -10.89 7.92 -48.87
N PRO A 24 -11.00 7.36 -50.09
CA PRO A 24 -9.86 6.81 -50.84
C PRO A 24 -9.80 7.17 -52.36
N CYS A 25 -8.82 6.60 -53.08
CA CYS A 25 -8.73 6.39 -54.55
C CYS A 25 -8.16 7.50 -55.49
N GLN A 26 -6.86 7.79 -55.35
CA GLN A 26 -5.75 7.39 -56.26
C GLN A 26 -5.92 7.32 -57.82
N ASN A 27 -4.87 7.81 -58.54
CA ASN A 27 -4.39 7.55 -59.93
C ASN A 27 -5.09 8.13 -61.19
N CYS A 28 -4.27 8.77 -62.06
CA CYS A 28 -4.34 8.77 -63.54
C CYS A 28 -2.98 9.23 -64.14
N CYS A 29 -2.62 8.80 -65.38
CA CYS A 29 -1.33 9.04 -66.04
C CYS A 29 -1.43 9.18 -67.59
N ALA A 30 -0.38 9.71 -68.24
CA ALA A 30 -0.18 9.86 -69.72
C ALA A 30 -1.13 10.89 -70.41
N GLN A 31 -0.95 11.41 -71.65
CA GLN A 31 0.06 11.37 -72.75
C GLN A 31 -0.14 12.66 -73.63
N GLY A 32 0.70 13.16 -74.55
CA GLY A 32 2.08 12.88 -75.00
C GLY A 32 2.19 12.88 -76.56
N HIS A 33 2.93 13.83 -77.18
CA HIS A 33 2.94 14.07 -78.65
C HIS A 33 4.31 14.48 -79.24
N ASP A 34 4.50 14.25 -80.55
CA ASP A 34 5.81 14.20 -81.24
C ASP A 34 6.20 15.45 -82.09
N GLY A 35 7.45 15.47 -82.58
CA GLY A 35 8.09 16.62 -83.25
C GLY A 35 8.23 16.56 -84.79
N LYS A 36 9.15 17.36 -85.36
CA LYS A 36 9.46 17.44 -86.81
C LYS A 36 10.95 17.67 -87.09
N ASN A 37 11.38 17.39 -88.33
CA ASN A 37 12.78 17.27 -88.76
C ASN A 37 13.46 18.61 -89.14
N GLY A 38 14.80 18.57 -89.27
CA GLY A 38 15.68 19.74 -89.45
C GLY A 38 15.96 20.19 -90.90
N ILE A 39 16.94 21.09 -91.04
CA ILE A 39 17.27 21.88 -92.26
C ILE A 39 18.79 21.77 -92.55
N PRO A 40 19.27 21.83 -93.83
CA PRO A 40 20.65 21.48 -94.19
C PRO A 40 21.77 22.41 -93.67
N GLY A 41 23.00 21.88 -93.65
CA GLY A 41 24.22 22.62 -93.32
C GLY A 41 24.85 23.38 -94.50
N ILE A 42 25.80 24.27 -94.19
CA ILE A 42 26.43 25.22 -95.14
C ILE A 42 27.95 24.93 -95.23
N PRO A 43 28.60 25.00 -96.42
CA PRO A 43 30.02 24.68 -96.58
C PRO A 43 31.01 25.54 -95.76
N GLY A 44 32.18 24.96 -95.46
CA GLY A 44 33.22 25.59 -94.66
C GLY A 44 34.09 26.61 -95.40
N VAL A 45 34.65 27.56 -94.65
CA VAL A 45 35.50 28.66 -95.15
C VAL A 45 36.99 28.31 -95.01
N HIS A 46 37.82 28.73 -95.97
CA HIS A 46 39.27 28.51 -95.92
C HIS A 46 39.95 29.25 -94.74
N GLY A 47 41.07 28.66 -94.26
CA GLY A 47 41.76 29.10 -93.05
C GLY A 47 42.45 30.46 -93.17
N LYS A 48 42.54 31.18 -92.04
CA LYS A 48 43.30 32.43 -91.92
C LYS A 48 44.78 32.14 -91.61
N PRO A 49 45.74 32.91 -92.15
CA PRO A 49 47.14 32.85 -91.74
C PRO A 49 47.32 33.05 -90.22
N GLY A 50 48.37 32.45 -89.65
CA GLY A 50 48.58 32.35 -88.21
C GLY A 50 48.83 33.70 -87.51
N THR A 51 48.29 33.84 -86.31
CA THR A 51 48.60 34.98 -85.41
C THR A 51 50.01 34.86 -84.84
N PRO A 52 50.74 35.97 -84.64
CA PRO A 52 51.98 35.99 -83.87
C PRO A 52 51.83 35.35 -82.47
N GLY A 53 52.94 34.81 -81.96
CA GLY A 53 52.97 34.09 -80.69
C GLY A 53 52.54 34.96 -79.50
N LYS A 54 51.77 34.37 -78.58
CA LYS A 54 51.40 35.01 -77.32
C LYS A 54 52.60 35.05 -76.38
N SER A 55 52.75 36.13 -75.61
CA SER A 55 53.66 36.19 -74.46
C SER A 55 53.40 35.03 -73.48
N GLY A 56 54.44 34.63 -72.74
CA GLY A 56 54.33 33.56 -71.75
C GLY A 56 53.26 33.87 -70.69
N ASN A 57 52.49 32.85 -70.30
CA ASN A 57 51.53 32.98 -69.21
C ASN A 57 52.26 32.99 -67.86
N ASP A 58 51.75 33.77 -66.91
CA ASP A 58 52.21 33.74 -65.52
C ASP A 58 52.09 32.33 -64.90
N GLY A 59 52.96 32.03 -63.94
CA GLY A 59 52.98 30.76 -63.25
C GLY A 59 51.65 30.48 -62.54
N ARG A 60 51.08 29.29 -62.78
CA ARG A 60 49.85 28.86 -62.09
C ARG A 60 50.10 28.81 -60.58
N ASN A 61 49.34 29.59 -59.81
CA ASN A 61 49.29 29.46 -58.35
C ASN A 61 49.06 28.01 -57.93
N GLY A 62 49.80 27.57 -56.92
CA GLY A 62 49.67 26.21 -56.38
C GLY A 62 48.26 25.91 -55.91
N LYS A 63 47.80 24.66 -56.10
CA LYS A 63 46.52 24.21 -55.56
C LYS A 63 46.56 24.32 -54.02
N PRO A 64 45.50 24.79 -53.36
CA PRO A 64 45.39 24.73 -51.90
C PRO A 64 45.62 23.30 -51.39
N GLY A 65 46.28 23.19 -50.24
CA GLY A 65 46.50 21.90 -49.58
C GLY A 65 45.19 21.20 -49.24
N ALA A 66 45.20 19.86 -49.26
CA ALA A 66 44.04 19.08 -48.85
C ALA A 66 43.67 19.37 -47.38
N PRO A 67 42.38 19.40 -47.01
CA PRO A 67 41.96 19.54 -45.62
C PRO A 67 42.59 18.46 -44.72
N GLY A 68 43.01 18.87 -43.52
CA GLY A 68 43.59 17.94 -42.55
C GLY A 68 42.60 16.85 -42.12
N PRO A 69 43.08 15.67 -41.69
CA PRO A 69 42.22 14.58 -41.23
C PRO A 69 41.39 15.00 -40.02
N LYS A 70 40.15 14.51 -39.95
CA LYS A 70 39.26 14.75 -38.81
C LYS A 70 39.89 14.19 -37.52
N GLY A 71 39.92 15.00 -36.47
CA GLY A 71 40.46 14.60 -35.16
C GLY A 71 39.72 13.39 -34.55
N PRO A 72 40.39 12.62 -33.67
CA PRO A 72 39.82 11.43 -33.06
C PRO A 72 38.60 11.75 -32.15
N PRO A 73 37.71 10.78 -31.90
CA PRO A 73 36.63 10.94 -30.93
C PRO A 73 37.16 11.29 -29.54
N GLY A 74 36.44 12.17 -28.82
CA GLY A 74 36.76 12.52 -27.45
C GLY A 74 36.62 11.33 -26.48
N PRO A 75 37.32 11.33 -25.33
CA PRO A 75 37.25 10.26 -24.36
C PRO A 75 35.84 10.11 -23.76
N LYS A 76 35.46 8.88 -23.44
CA LYS A 76 34.18 8.57 -22.79
C LYS A 76 34.14 9.20 -21.39
N GLY A 77 33.05 9.91 -21.07
CA GLY A 77 32.83 10.50 -19.76
C GLY A 77 32.92 9.49 -18.62
N SER A 78 33.40 9.94 -17.46
CA SER A 78 33.57 9.11 -16.27
C SER A 78 32.24 8.57 -15.74
N ARG A 79 32.28 7.43 -15.05
CA ARG A 79 31.12 6.89 -14.35
C ARG A 79 30.76 7.81 -13.18
N GLY A 80 29.50 8.24 -13.12
CA GLY A 80 29.00 9.03 -11.99
C GLY A 80 29.16 8.33 -10.64
N PRO A 81 29.24 9.08 -9.53
CA PRO A 81 29.49 8.54 -8.20
C PRO A 81 28.40 7.54 -7.78
N LYS A 82 28.78 6.58 -6.92
CA LYS A 82 27.81 5.67 -6.28
C LYS A 82 26.87 6.50 -5.40
N GLY A 83 25.55 6.28 -5.54
CA GLY A 83 24.56 6.92 -4.68
C GLY A 83 24.80 6.63 -3.19
N VAL A 84 24.49 7.60 -2.34
CA VAL A 84 24.61 7.46 -0.88
C VAL A 84 23.76 6.30 -0.37
N GLN A 85 24.27 5.56 0.60
CA GLN A 85 23.53 4.49 1.25
C GLN A 85 22.42 5.09 2.11
N GLY A 86 21.21 4.53 2.01
CA GLY A 86 20.08 4.93 2.85
C GLY A 86 20.34 4.71 4.35
N PRO A 87 19.71 5.50 5.23
CA PRO A 87 19.92 5.38 6.67
C PRO A 87 19.54 3.98 7.20
N PRO A 88 20.25 3.44 8.22
CA PRO A 88 19.91 2.16 8.81
C PRO A 88 18.47 2.11 9.35
N GLY A 89 17.75 1.03 9.03
CA GLY A 89 16.38 0.81 9.50
C GLY A 89 16.33 0.49 11.00
N THR A 90 16.03 1.48 11.83
CA THR A 90 15.97 1.34 13.30
C THR A 90 14.63 0.77 13.76
N THR A 91 14.43 -0.54 13.58
CA THR A 91 13.27 -1.31 14.05
C THR A 91 13.27 -1.54 15.57
N HIS A 92 13.43 -0.46 16.35
CA HIS A 92 13.19 -0.48 17.79
C HIS A 92 11.69 -0.68 18.08
N VAL A 93 11.28 -1.94 18.22
CA VAL A 93 9.93 -2.33 18.65
C VAL A 93 9.66 -1.67 20.02
N ASN A 94 8.64 -0.83 20.08
CA ASN A 94 8.25 -0.17 21.33
C ASN A 94 7.26 -1.07 22.07
N TRP A 95 7.76 -1.89 22.98
CA TRP A 95 6.96 -2.82 23.78
C TRP A 95 7.24 -2.72 25.27
N LYS A 96 6.34 -3.28 26.09
CA LYS A 96 6.47 -3.40 27.54
C LYS A 96 5.73 -4.63 28.05
N GLN A 97 6.31 -5.34 29.02
CA GLN A 97 5.62 -6.35 29.82
C GLN A 97 5.42 -5.82 31.25
N CYS A 98 4.21 -5.96 31.77
CA CYS A 98 3.88 -5.79 33.19
C CYS A 98 3.43 -7.15 33.74
N ALA A 99 4.18 -7.73 34.69
CA ALA A 99 3.94 -9.06 35.23
C ALA A 99 3.78 -9.04 36.76
N TRP A 100 2.99 -9.97 37.32
CA TRP A 100 2.70 -10.07 38.75
C TRP A 100 2.46 -11.53 39.19
N LYS A 101 2.69 -11.83 40.48
CA LYS A 101 2.62 -13.21 41.04
C LYS A 101 1.28 -13.59 41.68
N LYS A 102 0.53 -12.62 42.22
CA LYS A 102 -0.78 -12.82 42.86
C LYS A 102 -1.69 -11.63 42.49
N SER A 103 -2.95 -11.90 42.17
CA SER A 103 -4.00 -10.88 42.09
C SER A 103 -4.75 -10.77 43.42
N ASP A 104 -5.59 -9.76 43.55
CA ASP A 104 -6.37 -9.43 44.74
C ASP A 104 -7.71 -10.18 44.84
N GLU A 105 -7.78 -11.41 44.30
CA GLU A 105 -8.94 -12.33 44.40
C GLU A 105 -10.27 -11.71 43.90
N ARG A 106 -10.17 -10.70 43.01
CA ARG A 106 -11.25 -9.80 42.61
C ARG A 106 -12.11 -10.36 41.46
N ASP A 107 -13.39 -10.59 41.74
CA ASP A 107 -14.38 -11.07 40.75
C ASP A 107 -14.79 -10.05 39.67
N ASN A 108 -14.69 -8.74 39.94
CA ASN A 108 -15.19 -7.68 39.06
C ASN A 108 -14.32 -6.40 39.11
N GLY A 109 -14.11 -5.77 37.96
CA GLY A 109 -13.33 -4.55 37.79
C GLY A 109 -11.87 -4.80 37.36
N LEU A 110 -11.04 -3.76 37.52
CA LEU A 110 -9.63 -3.77 37.12
C LEU A 110 -8.80 -4.73 37.99
N ILE A 111 -8.17 -5.73 37.38
CA ILE A 111 -7.24 -6.68 38.02
C ILE A 111 -5.84 -6.06 38.07
N LYS A 112 -5.37 -5.53 36.94
CA LYS A 112 -4.07 -4.86 36.82
C LYS A 112 -4.02 -3.95 35.61
N ASP A 113 -3.21 -2.90 35.69
CA ASP A 113 -2.87 -2.05 34.56
C ASP A 113 -1.39 -2.10 34.19
N CYS A 114 -1.11 -1.75 32.94
CA CYS A 114 0.21 -1.54 32.40
C CYS A 114 0.28 -0.15 31.76
N VAL A 115 0.91 0.80 32.46
CA VAL A 115 1.15 2.15 31.93
C VAL A 115 2.21 2.07 30.83
N PHE A 116 1.82 2.42 29.61
CA PHE A 116 2.61 2.35 28.38
C PHE A 116 2.78 3.74 27.75
N ARG A 117 3.86 3.99 27.02
CA ARG A 117 4.08 5.26 26.30
C ARG A 117 4.06 5.00 24.78
N LYS A 118 2.92 5.28 24.17
CA LYS A 118 2.71 5.21 22.71
C LYS A 118 3.38 6.41 22.04
N ARG A 119 4.29 6.16 21.10
CA ARG A 119 5.17 7.18 20.50
C ARG A 119 4.54 7.86 19.28
N ARG A 120 3.87 7.10 18.42
CA ARG A 120 3.30 7.57 17.15
C ARG A 120 1.78 7.70 17.26
N GLN A 121 1.20 8.59 16.45
CA GLN A 121 -0.25 8.77 16.38
C GLN A 121 -0.88 7.61 15.60
N ASN A 122 -0.43 7.38 14.36
CA ASN A 122 -1.02 6.44 13.40
C ASN A 122 -0.44 5.03 13.54
N THR A 123 -0.43 4.49 14.76
CA THR A 123 -0.03 3.13 15.13
C THR A 123 -1.14 2.47 15.94
N ALA A 124 -1.24 1.15 15.90
CA ALA A 124 -2.12 0.40 16.80
C ALA A 124 -1.35 -0.04 18.07
N LEU A 125 -2.07 -0.44 19.11
CA LEU A 125 -1.50 -1.22 20.21
C LEU A 125 -1.96 -2.66 20.09
N ARG A 126 -1.00 -3.59 19.93
CA ARG A 126 -1.21 -5.00 20.18
C ARG A 126 -1.12 -5.23 21.70
N VAL A 127 -2.07 -5.96 22.25
CA VAL A 127 -2.10 -6.32 23.68
C VAL A 127 -2.30 -7.81 23.83
N GLN A 128 -1.57 -8.43 24.76
CA GLN A 128 -1.70 -9.84 25.12
C GLN A 128 -1.72 -9.98 26.64
N PHE A 129 -2.73 -10.66 27.18
CA PHE A 129 -2.72 -11.18 28.54
C PHE A 129 -2.30 -12.66 28.49
N VAL A 130 -1.43 -13.07 29.41
CA VAL A 130 -1.15 -14.49 29.67
C VAL A 130 -1.21 -14.77 31.17
N GLY A 131 -1.98 -15.77 31.57
CA GLY A 131 -2.15 -16.15 32.98
C GLY A 131 -3.25 -17.19 33.17
N THR A 132 -3.61 -17.48 34.41
CA THR A 132 -4.60 -18.51 34.78
C THR A 132 -5.96 -17.88 35.07
N PHE A 133 -7.06 -18.44 34.57
CA PHE A 133 -8.42 -18.10 35.00
C PHE A 133 -9.11 -19.27 35.69
N ARG A 134 -10.10 -18.97 36.55
CA ARG A 134 -11.07 -19.89 37.15
C ARG A 134 -12.46 -19.23 37.13
N ILE A 135 -13.51 -20.02 36.97
CA ILE A 135 -14.85 -19.75 37.51
C ILE A 135 -15.16 -20.90 38.49
N HIS A 136 -15.78 -20.62 39.64
CA HIS A 136 -15.99 -21.61 40.70
C HIS A 136 -17.43 -21.64 41.23
N ASN A 137 -17.82 -22.81 41.76
CA ASN A 137 -19.05 -23.06 42.52
C ASN A 137 -20.35 -22.43 41.98
N CYS A 138 -20.57 -22.49 40.67
CA CYS A 138 -21.79 -21.95 40.05
C CYS A 138 -22.28 -22.79 38.85
N ASN A 139 -23.55 -22.64 38.54
CA ASN A 139 -24.23 -23.26 37.40
C ASN A 139 -24.80 -22.17 36.49
N THR A 140 -24.85 -22.43 35.18
CA THR A 140 -25.31 -21.49 34.13
C THR A 140 -24.74 -20.08 34.31
N CYS A 141 -23.44 -19.98 34.60
CA CYS A 141 -22.73 -18.75 34.94
C CYS A 141 -21.67 -18.39 33.89
N CYS A 142 -21.43 -17.10 33.66
CA CYS A 142 -20.50 -16.61 32.65
C CYS A 142 -19.74 -15.37 33.13
N LYS A 143 -18.41 -15.38 32.98
CA LYS A 143 -17.53 -14.27 33.35
C LYS A 143 -16.64 -13.90 32.17
N ARG A 144 -16.37 -12.60 32.05
CA ARG A 144 -15.73 -11.94 30.90
C ARG A 144 -14.47 -11.24 31.37
N TRP A 145 -13.34 -11.53 30.73
CA TRP A 145 -12.07 -10.84 30.95
C TRP A 145 -11.76 -9.96 29.74
N PHE A 146 -11.38 -8.70 29.95
CA PHE A 146 -11.31 -7.73 28.85
C PHE A 146 -10.28 -6.60 29.06
N PHE A 147 -9.74 -6.10 27.96
CA PHE A 147 -8.82 -4.96 27.94
C PHE A 147 -9.54 -3.61 27.89
N THR A 148 -8.99 -2.64 28.62
CA THR A 148 -9.36 -1.22 28.54
C THR A 148 -8.14 -0.35 28.27
N PHE A 149 -8.35 0.77 27.59
CA PHE A 149 -7.35 1.78 27.25
C PHE A 149 -7.81 3.11 27.85
N ASN A 150 -7.10 3.60 28.85
CA ASN A 150 -7.51 4.74 29.68
C ASN A 150 -8.92 4.57 30.32
N GLY A 151 -9.29 3.33 30.65
CA GLY A 151 -10.56 2.98 31.30
C GLY A 151 -11.71 2.62 30.35
N ALA A 152 -11.63 2.95 29.06
CA ALA A 152 -12.63 2.56 28.06
C ALA A 152 -12.24 1.25 27.34
N GLU A 153 -13.21 0.42 26.96
CA GLU A 153 -12.95 -0.74 26.09
C GLU A 153 -12.48 -0.30 24.69
N CYS A 154 -11.84 -1.20 23.95
CA CYS A 154 -11.40 -0.91 22.58
C CYS A 154 -12.60 -0.64 21.65
N ARG A 155 -12.50 0.39 20.82
CA ARG A 155 -13.52 0.83 19.85
C ARG A 155 -13.15 0.59 18.38
N GLY A 156 -12.06 -0.13 18.12
CA GLY A 156 -11.51 -0.30 16.77
C GLY A 156 -10.52 -1.46 16.70
N PRO A 157 -10.87 -2.59 16.06
CA PRO A 157 -12.16 -2.87 15.42
C PRO A 157 -13.29 -3.11 16.45
N LEU A 158 -13.01 -3.81 17.54
CA LEU A 158 -13.94 -4.26 18.58
C LEU A 158 -13.22 -4.34 19.95
N PRO A 159 -13.94 -4.57 21.06
CA PRO A 159 -13.33 -5.00 22.32
C PRO A 159 -12.36 -6.17 22.16
N ILE A 160 -11.39 -6.27 23.09
CA ILE A 160 -10.43 -7.37 23.14
C ILE A 160 -10.66 -8.10 24.46
N ASP A 161 -11.36 -9.22 24.38
CA ASP A 161 -11.89 -9.94 25.52
C ASP A 161 -11.89 -11.48 25.33
N GLY A 162 -12.32 -12.17 26.38
CA GLY A 162 -12.53 -13.61 26.39
C GLY A 162 -13.49 -13.99 27.50
N VAL A 163 -14.40 -14.90 27.21
CA VAL A 163 -15.41 -15.39 28.16
C VAL A 163 -15.08 -16.81 28.62
N LEU A 164 -15.46 -17.11 29.86
CA LEU A 164 -15.62 -18.47 30.34
C LEU A 164 -17.09 -18.66 30.75
N TYR A 165 -17.66 -19.79 30.36
CA TYR A 165 -19.02 -20.21 30.70
C TYR A 165 -18.97 -21.56 31.40
N MET A 166 -19.79 -21.74 32.43
CA MET A 166 -19.88 -22.95 33.24
C MET A 166 -21.35 -23.33 33.39
N TYR A 167 -21.77 -24.41 32.74
CA TYR A 167 -23.16 -24.89 32.78
C TYR A 167 -23.48 -25.61 34.10
N LYS A 168 -22.61 -26.53 34.54
CA LYS A 168 -22.70 -27.23 35.81
C LYS A 168 -21.34 -27.24 36.49
N GLY A 169 -21.25 -26.58 37.64
CA GLY A 169 -19.99 -26.30 38.35
C GLY A 169 -20.14 -26.17 39.87
N SER A 170 -21.25 -26.61 40.47
CA SER A 170 -21.46 -26.64 41.92
C SER A 170 -21.96 -27.99 42.45
N GLY A 171 -21.95 -28.15 43.78
CA GLY A 171 -22.37 -29.37 44.47
C GLY A 171 -21.53 -30.59 44.04
N ALA A 172 -22.19 -31.71 43.75
CA ALA A 172 -21.54 -32.93 43.25
C ALA A 172 -20.83 -32.77 41.88
N ASN A 173 -20.97 -31.62 41.20
CA ASN A 173 -20.31 -31.29 39.94
C ASN A 173 -19.36 -30.08 40.08
N LEU A 174 -18.80 -29.85 41.26
CA LEU A 174 -17.85 -28.76 41.52
C LEU A 174 -16.61 -28.89 40.62
N GLN A 175 -16.28 -27.85 39.84
CA GLN A 175 -15.16 -27.86 38.90
C GLN A 175 -14.10 -26.82 39.28
N GLU A 176 -12.97 -27.26 39.85
CA GLU A 176 -11.85 -26.41 40.26
C GLU A 176 -10.80 -26.23 39.15
N LEU A 177 -11.27 -25.85 37.96
CA LEU A 177 -10.46 -25.85 36.74
C LEU A 177 -9.69 -24.54 36.53
N HIS A 178 -8.62 -24.36 37.31
CA HIS A 178 -7.56 -23.39 37.03
C HIS A 178 -6.90 -23.69 35.68
N ARG A 179 -7.17 -22.86 34.66
CA ARG A 179 -6.66 -23.07 33.30
C ARG A 179 -5.88 -21.87 32.80
N VAL A 180 -4.70 -22.11 32.24
CA VAL A 180 -3.91 -21.08 31.53
C VAL A 180 -4.69 -20.62 30.30
N ARG A 181 -4.69 -19.31 30.08
CA ARG A 181 -5.41 -18.61 29.02
C ARG A 181 -4.55 -17.49 28.44
N VAL A 182 -4.77 -17.24 27.16
CA VAL A 182 -4.24 -16.09 26.43
C VAL A 182 -5.44 -15.32 25.90
N ILE A 183 -5.45 -14.01 26.10
CA ILE A 183 -6.37 -13.08 25.43
C ILE A 183 -5.50 -12.09 24.68
N GLU A 184 -5.67 -12.00 23.37
CA GLU A 184 -4.84 -11.16 22.51
C GLU A 184 -5.70 -10.39 21.51
N GLY A 185 -5.27 -9.17 21.16
CA GLY A 185 -5.88 -8.41 20.08
C GLY A 185 -5.13 -7.12 19.75
N TYR A 186 -5.69 -6.38 18.81
CA TYR A 186 -5.15 -5.14 18.28
C TYR A 186 -6.17 -4.03 18.48
N CYS A 187 -5.75 -2.89 19.04
CA CYS A 187 -6.60 -1.72 19.21
C CYS A 187 -6.07 -0.53 18.42
N THR A 188 -6.89 -0.03 17.49
CA THR A 188 -6.63 1.16 16.65
C THR A 188 -7.20 2.42 17.31
N ASN A 189 -7.03 3.58 16.67
CA ASN A 189 -7.60 4.87 17.10
C ASN A 189 -7.15 5.36 18.50
N ILE A 190 -6.06 4.81 19.06
CA ILE A 190 -5.42 5.27 20.30
C ILE A 190 -4.43 6.39 19.99
N HIS A 191 -4.63 7.57 20.58
CA HIS A 191 -3.74 8.72 20.43
C HIS A 191 -2.33 8.47 21.01
N LYS A 192 -1.31 9.18 20.50
CA LYS A 192 0.04 9.17 21.08
C LYS A 192 0.02 9.71 22.53
N GLY A 193 0.88 9.19 23.40
CA GLY A 193 0.98 9.63 24.80
C GLY A 193 1.09 8.50 25.81
N THR A 194 0.87 8.82 27.08
CA THR A 194 0.79 7.82 28.16
C THR A 194 -0.58 7.16 28.11
N ILE A 195 -0.61 5.84 27.90
CA ILE A 195 -1.82 5.02 27.85
C ILE A 195 -1.80 4.06 29.04
N ARG A 196 -2.87 4.04 29.84
CA ARG A 196 -3.10 3.04 30.88
C ARG A 196 -3.84 1.86 30.25
N VAL A 197 -3.14 0.78 29.94
CA VAL A 197 -3.73 -0.47 29.44
C VAL A 197 -4.20 -1.28 30.65
N GLY A 198 -5.50 -1.25 30.94
CA GLY A 198 -6.11 -2.03 32.02
C GLY A 198 -6.53 -3.42 31.53
N PHE A 199 -6.42 -4.41 32.41
CA PHE A 199 -7.00 -5.74 32.22
C PHE A 199 -7.98 -6.01 33.36
N ASN A 200 -9.22 -6.37 32.99
CA ASN A 200 -10.39 -6.33 33.85
C ASN A 200 -11.13 -7.67 33.80
N VAL A 201 -11.94 -7.95 34.81
CA VAL A 201 -12.94 -9.01 34.80
C VAL A 201 -14.34 -8.41 35.08
N GLY A 202 -15.38 -9.04 34.57
CA GLY A 202 -16.76 -8.67 34.77
C GLY A 202 -17.72 -9.81 34.44
N ASN A 203 -19.02 -9.52 34.44
CA ASN A 203 -20.05 -10.50 34.07
C ASN A 203 -20.30 -10.47 32.56
N CYS A 204 -20.73 -11.59 31.98
CA CYS A 204 -21.23 -11.61 30.61
C CYS A 204 -22.63 -10.96 30.53
N ALA A 205 -22.97 -10.38 29.38
CA ALA A 205 -24.32 -9.84 29.16
C ALA A 205 -25.37 -10.95 29.32
N GLY A 206 -26.44 -10.69 30.08
CA GLY A 206 -27.48 -11.66 30.40
C GLY A 206 -27.16 -12.64 31.55
N TYR A 207 -26.00 -12.53 32.19
CA TYR A 207 -25.58 -13.40 33.30
C TYR A 207 -25.39 -12.63 34.61
N GLY A 208 -25.70 -13.30 35.73
CA GLY A 208 -25.42 -12.80 37.08
C GLY A 208 -23.93 -12.84 37.45
N ASN A 209 -23.61 -12.39 38.67
CA ASN A 209 -22.25 -12.52 39.19
C ASN A 209 -21.89 -13.97 39.53
N ALA A 210 -20.60 -14.29 39.44
CA ALA A 210 -20.00 -15.54 39.91
C ALA A 210 -18.54 -15.27 40.33
N ASP A 211 -18.01 -16.18 41.17
CA ASP A 211 -16.61 -16.26 41.57
C ASP A 211 -15.71 -16.40 40.33
N ALA A 212 -14.71 -15.53 40.22
CA ALA A 212 -13.82 -15.44 39.07
C ALA A 212 -12.39 -15.03 39.44
N HIS A 213 -11.54 -16.03 39.68
CA HIS A 213 -10.16 -15.80 40.08
C HIS A 213 -9.18 -15.65 38.89
N THR A 214 -8.25 -14.69 38.98
CA THR A 214 -7.16 -14.49 38.00
C THR A 214 -5.77 -14.73 38.61
N GLY A 215 -4.92 -15.56 37.99
CA GLY A 215 -3.52 -15.75 38.37
C GLY A 215 -3.30 -16.60 39.63
N TRP A 216 -4.11 -17.64 39.85
CA TRP A 216 -3.90 -18.56 40.98
C TRP A 216 -2.58 -19.32 40.84
N ASN A 217 -1.74 -19.23 41.87
CA ASN A 217 -0.40 -19.85 41.98
C ASN A 217 0.47 -19.71 40.70
N ALA A 218 0.28 -18.65 39.92
CA ALA A 218 0.86 -18.51 38.58
C ALA A 218 1.12 -17.05 38.21
N VAL A 219 2.27 -16.79 37.59
CA VAL A 219 2.58 -15.46 37.07
C VAL A 219 1.61 -15.05 35.96
N SER A 220 0.94 -13.93 36.17
CA SER A 220 0.10 -13.28 35.17
C SER A 220 0.84 -12.08 34.56
N ARG A 221 0.58 -11.77 33.29
CA ARG A 221 1.26 -10.68 32.59
C ARG A 221 0.35 -10.01 31.57
N ILE A 222 0.54 -8.70 31.40
CA ILE A 222 0.10 -7.91 30.25
C ILE A 222 1.35 -7.59 29.44
N ILE A 223 1.32 -7.87 28.14
CA ILE A 223 2.29 -7.41 27.15
C ILE A 223 1.59 -6.37 26.27
N VAL A 224 2.23 -5.22 26.07
CA VAL A 224 1.77 -4.13 25.21
C VAL A 224 2.85 -3.83 24.18
N GLU A 225 2.47 -3.77 22.91
CA GLU A 225 3.38 -3.54 21.79
C GLU A 225 2.77 -2.50 20.84
N GLU A 226 3.52 -1.45 20.51
CA GLU A 226 3.12 -0.46 19.51
C GLU A 226 3.52 -0.94 18.11
N VAL A 227 2.52 -1.33 17.33
CA VAL A 227 2.66 -1.94 16.02
C VAL A 227 2.25 -0.97 14.89
N PRO A 228 2.63 -1.23 13.62
CA PRO A 228 2.12 -0.49 12.46
C PRO A 228 0.58 -0.37 12.46
N PRO A 229 0.01 0.61 11.73
CA PRO A 229 -1.44 0.68 11.56
C PRO A 229 -1.96 -0.59 10.87
N GLN A 230 -3.23 -0.93 11.16
CA GLN A 230 -3.96 -1.98 10.46
C GLN A 230 -4.01 -1.66 8.95
N GLN A 231 -3.86 -2.69 8.11
CA GLN A 231 -4.04 -2.55 6.66
C GLN A 231 -5.50 -2.26 6.31
N THR A 232 -5.69 -1.42 5.30
CA THR A 232 -6.98 -1.00 4.71
C THR A 232 -7.30 -1.81 3.48
#